data_AF-A0ABC8EUE2-F1
#
_entry.id   AF-A0ABC8EUE2-F1
#
_cell.length_a   1.000
_cell.length_b   1.000
_cell.length_c   1.000
_cell.angle_alpha   90.00
_cell.angle_beta   90.00
_cell.angle_gamma   90.00
#
_symmetry.space_group_name_H-M   'P 1'
#
loop_
_entity.id
_entity.type
_entity.pdbx_description
1 polymer ?
#
loop_
_entity_poly.entity_id
_entity_poly.type
_entity_poly.pdbx_seq_one_letter_code
_entity_poly.pdbx_strand_id
1 'polypeptide(L)'
;MDTFTQTSDGTLEIEIGGLTPGPGDPNPDDGYDQINVSGLATLGGTLSISLINNFTPALGDTFVFLTYGSVTGDFADFTGLDLGNGLTLRPVLVENNYLLEVAPQPTILWDGSTDGDGDGASWHDPLNWNLDRLPDAADDVLVDQPEDVTITLSTGTAQINSLTSTNGFTLSGGTFDVATFVRIDNDFTIGGGTLKNATVLSGWGGQEIKVTAGSTLDGVTLEADAVMTAGGSSYYHTLTLTVVNGLTLNGRLTMTRSGYWDAGALNFSGDQTLGGTGEIL
;
A
#
# COMPACT_ATOMS: atom_id res chain seq x y z
N MET A 1 20.39 -20.82 -4.97
CA MET A 1 21.57 -20.51 -5.82
C MET A 1 22.30 -19.31 -5.24
N ASP A 2 23.61 -19.20 -5.39
CA ASP A 2 24.36 -18.08 -4.78
C ASP A 2 24.10 -16.73 -5.46
N THR A 3 23.92 -16.73 -6.79
CA THR A 3 23.57 -15.54 -7.56
C THR A 3 22.61 -15.90 -8.68
N PHE A 4 21.76 -14.95 -9.07
CA PHE A 4 20.89 -15.04 -10.24
C PHE A 4 21.08 -13.78 -11.10
N THR A 5 21.06 -13.93 -12.41
CA THR A 5 21.17 -12.79 -13.33
C THR A 5 20.28 -13.05 -14.53
N GLN A 6 19.31 -12.17 -14.71
CA GLN A 6 18.54 -12.07 -15.93
C GLN A 6 18.98 -10.83 -16.71
N THR A 7 19.40 -11.04 -17.94
CA THR A 7 19.83 -9.97 -18.84
C THR A 7 18.63 -9.26 -19.47
N SER A 8 18.85 -8.09 -20.07
CA SER A 8 17.80 -7.29 -20.74
C SER A 8 16.98 -8.03 -21.78
N ASP A 9 17.56 -9.05 -22.42
CA ASP A 9 16.90 -9.80 -23.50
C ASP A 9 16.22 -11.09 -22.99
N GLY A 10 16.35 -11.37 -21.69
CA GLY A 10 15.83 -12.58 -21.08
C GLY A 10 14.36 -12.45 -20.69
N THR A 11 13.62 -13.54 -20.86
CA THR A 11 12.28 -13.69 -20.29
C THR A 11 12.32 -14.72 -19.18
N LEU A 12 11.74 -14.37 -18.03
CA LEU A 12 11.45 -15.30 -16.95
C LEU A 12 9.94 -15.56 -16.96
N GLU A 13 9.58 -16.82 -17.14
CA GLU A 13 8.19 -17.28 -17.02
C GLU A 13 7.96 -17.84 -15.61
N ILE A 14 6.83 -17.47 -15.01
CA ILE A 14 6.35 -17.96 -13.71
C ILE A 14 4.93 -18.50 -13.89
N GLU A 15 4.75 -19.78 -13.63
CA GLU A 15 3.46 -20.47 -13.68
C GLU A 15 2.78 -20.44 -12.30
N ILE A 16 1.47 -20.16 -12.28
CA ILE A 16 0.65 -20.14 -11.05
C ILE A 16 -0.59 -21.03 -11.25
N GLY A 17 -0.60 -22.17 -10.56
CA GLY A 17 -1.70 -23.15 -10.52
C GLY A 17 -2.44 -23.21 -9.19
N GLY A 18 -1.94 -22.55 -8.15
CA GLY A 18 -2.60 -22.44 -6.85
C GLY A 18 -1.75 -21.69 -5.82
N LEU A 19 -2.08 -21.83 -4.53
CA LEU A 19 -1.58 -20.95 -3.46
C LEU A 19 -0.31 -21.42 -2.77
N THR A 20 0.20 -22.61 -3.11
CA THR A 20 1.39 -23.18 -2.47
C THR A 20 2.60 -23.13 -3.39
N PRO A 21 3.79 -22.72 -2.90
CA PRO A 21 5.01 -22.81 -3.70
C PRO A 21 5.31 -24.28 -4.07
N GLY A 22 5.74 -24.52 -5.32
CA GLY A 22 5.55 -25.80 -6.02
C GLY A 22 6.24 -27.08 -5.47
N PRO A 23 6.08 -28.22 -6.19
CA PRO A 23 4.92 -28.49 -7.04
C PRO A 23 3.70 -28.56 -6.12
N GLY A 24 2.52 -28.20 -6.58
CA GLY A 24 1.30 -28.62 -5.88
C GLY A 24 1.22 -30.16 -5.75
N ASP A 25 0.10 -30.72 -5.33
CA ASP A 25 -0.09 -32.18 -5.37
C ASP A 25 0.40 -32.71 -6.75
N PRO A 26 1.27 -33.74 -6.85
CA PRO A 26 1.86 -34.15 -8.13
C PRO A 26 0.83 -34.55 -9.22
N ASN A 27 -0.47 -34.52 -8.92
CA ASN A 27 -1.52 -34.45 -9.92
C ASN A 27 -2.88 -33.99 -9.32
N PRO A 28 -3.47 -32.85 -9.75
CA PRO A 28 -2.90 -31.85 -10.66
C PRO A 28 -1.94 -30.91 -9.94
N ASP A 29 -0.90 -30.46 -10.65
CA ASP A 29 0.05 -29.46 -10.14
C ASP A 29 -0.68 -28.13 -9.87
N ASP A 30 -1.05 -27.91 -8.61
CA ASP A 30 -1.75 -26.72 -8.14
C ASP A 30 -0.82 -25.78 -7.33
N GLY A 31 0.47 -25.80 -7.64
CA GLY A 31 1.47 -24.92 -7.03
C GLY A 31 1.79 -23.70 -7.87
N TYR A 32 2.80 -22.94 -7.45
CA TYR A 32 3.41 -21.88 -8.25
C TYR A 32 4.93 -21.95 -8.28
N ASP A 33 5.53 -21.43 -9.34
CA ASP A 33 6.98 -21.46 -9.56
C ASP A 33 7.78 -20.64 -8.54
N GLN A 34 8.99 -21.11 -8.24
CA GLN A 34 9.91 -20.41 -7.34
C GLN A 34 11.35 -20.36 -7.86
N ILE A 35 11.99 -19.23 -7.61
CA ILE A 35 13.42 -19.03 -7.74
C ILE A 35 14.00 -18.66 -6.38
N ASN A 36 14.89 -19.49 -5.88
CA ASN A 36 15.50 -19.29 -4.57
C ASN A 36 16.97 -18.89 -4.70
N VAL A 37 17.26 -17.61 -4.47
CA VAL A 37 18.60 -17.01 -4.52
C VAL A 37 19.03 -16.65 -3.10
N SER A 38 20.24 -17.03 -2.70
CA SER A 38 20.78 -16.74 -1.37
C SER A 38 21.69 -15.51 -1.34
N GLY A 39 22.15 -15.04 -2.50
CA GLY A 39 22.94 -13.82 -2.66
C GLY A 39 22.27 -12.83 -3.61
N LEU A 40 23.05 -12.27 -4.53
CA LEU A 40 22.59 -11.19 -5.42
C LEU A 40 21.72 -11.73 -6.56
N ALA A 41 20.51 -11.18 -6.69
CA ALA A 41 19.68 -11.25 -7.89
C ALA A 41 19.84 -9.97 -8.72
N THR A 42 20.26 -10.08 -9.98
CA THR A 42 20.27 -8.98 -10.94
C THR A 42 19.11 -9.18 -11.91
N LEU A 43 18.16 -8.26 -11.91
CA LEU A 43 16.91 -8.36 -12.69
C LEU A 43 16.94 -7.41 -13.90
N GLY A 44 16.33 -7.87 -14.99
CA GLY A 44 16.23 -7.17 -16.26
C GLY A 44 15.37 -7.97 -17.23
N GLY A 45 15.04 -7.38 -18.37
CA GLY A 45 14.21 -8.04 -19.38
C GLY A 45 12.76 -8.20 -18.93
N THR A 46 12.12 -9.31 -19.28
CA THR A 46 10.67 -9.49 -19.10
C THR A 46 10.35 -10.50 -18.01
N LEU A 47 9.39 -10.15 -17.13
CA LEU A 47 8.65 -11.11 -16.30
C LEU A 47 7.35 -11.50 -17.02
N SER A 48 7.09 -12.79 -17.18
CA SER A 48 5.90 -13.32 -17.82
C SER A 48 5.17 -14.24 -16.88
N ILE A 49 3.89 -13.98 -16.62
CA ILE A 49 3.06 -14.78 -15.73
C ILE A 49 2.04 -15.57 -16.53
N SER A 50 1.88 -16.85 -16.21
CA SER A 50 0.84 -17.71 -16.79
C SER A 50 0.04 -18.42 -15.70
N LEU A 51 -1.29 -18.33 -15.80
CA LEU A 51 -2.18 -19.13 -14.96
C LEU A 51 -2.38 -20.50 -15.60
N ILE A 52 -2.21 -21.56 -14.80
CA ILE A 52 -2.40 -22.95 -15.24
C ILE A 52 -3.61 -23.58 -14.55
N ASN A 53 -4.08 -24.71 -15.07
CA ASN A 53 -5.14 -25.54 -14.46
C ASN A 53 -6.48 -24.83 -14.17
N ASN A 54 -6.77 -23.73 -14.89
CA ASN A 54 -7.93 -22.86 -14.65
C ASN A 54 -7.95 -22.24 -13.25
N PHE A 55 -6.79 -22.10 -12.61
CA PHE A 55 -6.70 -21.40 -11.34
C PHE A 55 -7.15 -19.95 -11.49
N THR A 56 -7.99 -19.49 -10.57
CA THR A 56 -8.49 -18.11 -10.52
C THR A 56 -8.08 -17.53 -9.17
N PRO A 57 -6.94 -16.81 -9.10
CA PRO A 57 -6.51 -16.13 -7.89
C PRO A 57 -7.60 -15.17 -7.37
N ALA A 58 -7.76 -15.11 -6.05
CA ALA A 58 -8.68 -14.21 -5.37
C ALA A 58 -7.96 -12.93 -4.90
N LEU A 59 -8.73 -11.85 -4.73
CA LEU A 59 -8.22 -10.59 -4.17
C LEU A 59 -7.49 -10.83 -2.84
N GLY A 60 -6.25 -10.35 -2.74
CA GLY A 60 -5.40 -10.52 -1.58
C GLY A 60 -4.52 -11.78 -1.59
N ASP A 61 -4.67 -12.68 -2.56
CA ASP A 61 -3.72 -13.78 -2.73
C ASP A 61 -2.34 -13.26 -3.13
N THR A 62 -1.29 -13.93 -2.66
CA THR A 62 0.10 -13.50 -2.84
C THR A 62 1.00 -14.66 -3.22
N PHE A 63 1.94 -14.43 -4.15
CA PHE A 63 2.84 -15.45 -4.69
C PHE A 63 4.29 -14.98 -4.60
N VAL A 64 5.04 -15.47 -3.61
CA VAL A 64 6.48 -15.18 -3.48
C VAL A 64 7.25 -16.07 -4.44
N PHE A 65 7.47 -15.59 -5.66
CA PHE A 65 8.10 -16.35 -6.74
C PHE A 65 9.64 -16.22 -6.74
N LEU A 66 10.21 -15.19 -6.12
CA LEU A 66 11.65 -15.00 -6.04
C LEU A 66 12.08 -14.59 -4.62
N THR A 67 13.04 -15.32 -4.07
CA THR A 67 13.78 -14.91 -2.85
C THR A 67 15.22 -14.55 -3.19
N TYR A 68 15.79 -13.58 -2.49
CA TYR A 68 17.18 -13.13 -2.67
C TYR A 68 17.82 -12.64 -1.36
N GLY A 69 19.15 -12.64 -1.28
CA GLY A 69 19.88 -11.96 -0.21
C GLY A 69 20.07 -10.46 -0.49
N SER A 70 20.15 -10.08 -1.76
CA SER A 70 20.07 -8.70 -2.24
C SER A 70 19.61 -8.66 -3.69
N VAL A 71 19.07 -7.53 -4.14
CA VAL A 71 18.60 -7.34 -5.51
C VAL A 71 19.18 -6.07 -6.12
N THR A 72 19.38 -6.07 -7.42
CA THR A 72 19.71 -4.87 -8.21
C THR A 72 18.94 -4.89 -9.53
N GLY A 73 18.43 -3.72 -9.92
CA GLY A 73 17.51 -3.58 -11.05
C GLY A 73 16.12 -4.13 -10.76
N ASP A 74 15.28 -4.10 -11.79
CA ASP A 74 13.96 -4.71 -11.87
C ASP A 74 13.75 -5.20 -13.32
N PHE A 75 12.67 -5.95 -13.56
CA PHE A 75 12.21 -6.25 -14.90
C PHE A 75 11.82 -4.96 -15.63
N ALA A 76 12.16 -4.88 -16.91
CA ALA A 76 11.80 -3.77 -17.77
C ALA A 76 10.36 -3.90 -18.30
N ASP A 77 9.89 -5.15 -18.47
CA ASP A 77 8.59 -5.46 -19.04
C ASP A 77 7.86 -6.52 -18.21
N PHE A 78 6.54 -6.40 -18.15
CA PHE A 78 5.67 -7.37 -17.49
C PHE A 78 4.56 -7.84 -18.44
N THR A 79 4.28 -9.14 -18.43
CA THR A 79 3.22 -9.74 -19.25
C THR A 79 2.41 -10.75 -18.43
N GLY A 80 1.12 -10.90 -18.76
CA GLY A 80 0.23 -11.84 -18.06
C GLY A 80 -0.26 -11.36 -16.69
N LEU A 81 -0.21 -10.06 -16.41
CA LEU A 81 -0.67 -9.49 -15.14
C LEU A 81 -2.20 -9.37 -15.04
N ASP A 82 -2.90 -9.15 -16.15
CA ASP A 82 -4.37 -9.01 -16.14
C ASP A 82 -5.05 -10.36 -15.90
N LEU A 83 -5.82 -10.45 -14.81
CA LEU A 83 -6.58 -11.65 -14.42
C LEU A 83 -8.02 -11.61 -14.95
N GLY A 84 -8.44 -10.49 -15.53
CA GLY A 84 -9.82 -10.18 -15.84
C GLY A 84 -10.67 -9.93 -14.59
N ASN A 85 -11.96 -9.67 -14.80
CA ASN A 85 -12.94 -9.38 -13.73
C ASN A 85 -12.54 -8.23 -12.79
N GLY A 86 -11.73 -7.27 -13.27
CA GLY A 86 -11.25 -6.15 -12.47
C GLY A 86 -10.16 -6.50 -11.48
N LEU A 87 -9.42 -7.60 -11.68
CA LEU A 87 -8.26 -7.98 -10.88
C LEU A 87 -6.99 -8.01 -11.73
N THR A 88 -5.87 -7.71 -11.10
CA THR A 88 -4.53 -7.79 -11.70
C THR A 88 -3.54 -8.39 -10.71
N LEU A 89 -2.50 -9.03 -11.21
CA LEU A 89 -1.28 -9.31 -10.46
C LEU A 89 -0.43 -8.05 -10.43
N ARG A 90 -0.11 -7.57 -9.24
CA ARG A 90 0.81 -6.47 -9.01
C ARG A 90 2.16 -7.04 -8.58
N PRO A 91 3.24 -6.81 -9.35
CA PRO A 91 4.59 -7.08 -8.91
C PRO A 91 4.94 -6.18 -7.73
N VAL A 92 5.50 -6.76 -6.68
CA VAL A 92 5.94 -6.04 -5.47
C VAL A 92 7.35 -6.50 -5.11
N LEU A 93 8.30 -5.58 -5.22
CA LEU A 93 9.70 -5.78 -4.84
C LEU A 93 9.91 -5.28 -3.40
N VAL A 94 10.23 -6.19 -2.48
CA VAL A 94 10.42 -5.87 -1.05
C VAL A 94 11.73 -6.43 -0.53
N GLU A 95 12.00 -6.24 0.76
CA GLU A 95 13.19 -6.80 1.37
C GLU A 95 13.21 -8.33 1.21
N ASN A 96 14.28 -8.83 0.59
CA ASN A 96 14.58 -10.25 0.34
C ASN A 96 13.56 -11.04 -0.52
N ASN A 97 12.49 -10.41 -1.01
CA ASN A 97 11.44 -11.10 -1.77
C ASN A 97 10.94 -10.26 -2.95
N TYR A 98 10.64 -10.93 -4.05
CA TYR A 98 9.76 -10.44 -5.11
C TYR A 98 8.50 -11.29 -5.09
N LEU A 99 7.35 -10.63 -4.94
CA LEU A 99 6.05 -11.29 -4.94
C LEU A 99 5.10 -10.68 -5.96
N LEU A 100 4.06 -11.45 -6.28
CA LEU A 100 2.89 -10.97 -7.01
C LEU A 100 1.71 -10.93 -6.04
N GLU A 101 1.03 -9.79 -5.96
CA GLU A 101 -0.20 -9.62 -5.19
C GLU A 101 -1.40 -9.52 -6.13
N VAL A 102 -2.46 -10.27 -5.84
CA VAL A 102 -3.74 -10.06 -6.52
C VAL A 102 -4.41 -8.82 -5.94
N ALA A 103 -4.52 -7.78 -6.76
CA ALA A 103 -5.08 -6.50 -6.39
C ALA A 103 -6.22 -6.10 -7.35
N PRO A 104 -7.06 -5.11 -6.99
CA PRO A 104 -7.98 -4.51 -7.94
C PRO A 104 -7.20 -3.94 -9.13
N GLN A 105 -7.74 -4.09 -10.33
CA GLN A 105 -7.21 -3.46 -11.52
C GLN A 105 -7.43 -1.95 -11.40
N PRO A 106 -6.38 -1.12 -11.40
CA PRO A 106 -6.54 0.32 -11.24
C PRO A 106 -7.39 0.91 -12.36
N THR A 107 -8.30 1.81 -12.01
CA THR A 107 -9.13 2.54 -12.97
C THR A 107 -8.62 3.95 -13.21
N ILE A 108 -7.81 4.47 -12.29
CA ILE A 108 -7.16 5.78 -12.38
C ILE A 108 -5.74 5.67 -11.80
N LEU A 109 -4.81 6.27 -12.52
CA LEU A 109 -3.38 6.23 -12.23
C LEU A 109 -2.88 7.65 -11.98
N TRP A 110 -2.01 7.79 -10.99
CA TRP A 110 -1.22 9.01 -10.84
C TRP A 110 -0.10 9.02 -11.86
N ASP A 111 -0.10 10.00 -12.76
CA ASP A 111 1.00 10.30 -13.70
C ASP A 111 1.80 11.53 -13.28
N GLY A 112 1.28 12.32 -12.33
CA GLY A 112 1.98 13.41 -11.69
C GLY A 112 2.31 14.53 -12.67
N SER A 113 3.57 14.67 -13.05
CA SER A 113 3.99 15.65 -14.07
C SER A 113 4.72 15.02 -15.25
N THR A 114 4.54 13.70 -15.45
CA THR A 114 5.35 12.91 -16.38
C THR A 114 5.08 13.24 -17.84
N ASP A 115 3.85 13.60 -18.19
CA ASP A 115 3.43 14.01 -19.53
C ASP A 115 3.56 15.53 -19.77
N GLY A 116 3.96 16.27 -18.73
CA GLY A 116 4.26 17.69 -18.77
C GLY A 116 3.12 18.61 -18.34
N ASP A 117 2.03 18.07 -17.81
CA ASP A 117 1.06 18.84 -17.04
C ASP A 117 1.15 18.51 -15.53
N GLY A 118 0.17 18.93 -14.73
CA GLY A 118 0.18 18.71 -13.29
C GLY A 118 1.25 19.47 -12.48
N ASP A 119 1.19 19.28 -11.17
CA ASP A 119 2.17 19.77 -10.20
C ASP A 119 2.97 18.65 -9.52
N GLY A 120 2.62 17.40 -9.78
CA GLY A 120 3.27 16.19 -9.28
C GLY A 120 3.08 15.91 -7.78
N ALA A 121 2.35 16.74 -7.02
CA ALA A 121 2.28 16.61 -5.56
C ALA A 121 0.88 16.77 -4.94
N SER A 122 -0.01 17.56 -5.53
CA SER A 122 -1.32 17.85 -4.96
C SER A 122 -2.36 16.84 -5.43
N TRP A 123 -3.02 16.13 -4.50
CA TRP A 123 -4.16 15.27 -4.84
C TRP A 123 -5.26 16.03 -5.62
N HIS A 124 -5.35 17.34 -5.38
CA HIS A 124 -6.41 18.21 -5.88
C HIS A 124 -6.20 18.72 -7.30
N ASP A 125 -5.07 18.42 -7.94
CA ASP A 125 -4.86 18.76 -9.34
C ASP A 125 -5.39 17.63 -10.24
N PRO A 126 -6.45 17.86 -11.03
CA PRO A 126 -6.94 16.88 -11.99
C PRO A 126 -5.89 16.44 -13.00
N LEU A 127 -4.90 17.28 -13.28
CA LEU A 127 -3.82 17.02 -14.23
C LEU A 127 -2.72 16.11 -13.66
N ASN A 128 -2.75 15.78 -12.36
CA ASN A 128 -1.85 14.75 -11.81
C ASN A 128 -2.37 13.31 -12.02
N TRP A 129 -3.46 13.17 -12.76
CA TRP A 129 -4.14 11.90 -12.99
C TRP A 129 -4.30 11.64 -14.49
N ASN A 130 -4.05 10.41 -14.90
CA ASN A 130 -4.06 9.97 -16.31
C ASN A 130 -5.37 10.15 -17.09
N LEU A 131 -6.45 10.54 -16.42
CA LEU A 131 -7.77 10.81 -17.00
C LEU A 131 -8.16 12.29 -16.96
N ASP A 132 -7.23 13.19 -16.58
CA ASP A 132 -7.43 14.63 -16.41
C ASP A 132 -8.62 14.99 -15.50
N ARG A 133 -8.86 14.13 -14.50
CA ARG A 133 -9.94 14.28 -13.52
C ARG A 133 -9.50 13.76 -12.16
N LEU A 134 -10.11 14.28 -11.10
CA LEU A 134 -9.95 13.70 -9.78
C LEU A 134 -10.59 12.29 -9.72
N PRO A 135 -10.01 11.37 -8.94
CA PRO A 135 -10.66 10.11 -8.59
C PRO A 135 -12.03 10.34 -7.94
N ASP A 136 -12.96 9.43 -8.20
CA ASP A 136 -14.27 9.37 -7.55
C ASP A 136 -14.50 8.03 -6.82
N ALA A 137 -15.66 7.88 -6.18
CA ALA A 137 -15.95 6.74 -5.30
C ALA A 137 -15.95 5.36 -6.01
N ALA A 138 -15.97 5.32 -7.34
CA ALA A 138 -15.86 4.08 -8.11
C ALA A 138 -14.41 3.71 -8.45
N ASP A 139 -13.45 4.61 -8.21
CA ASP A 139 -12.09 4.42 -8.68
C ASP A 139 -11.21 3.60 -7.74
N ASP A 140 -10.50 2.64 -8.32
CA ASP A 140 -9.36 1.95 -7.72
C ASP A 140 -8.09 2.70 -8.12
N VAL A 141 -7.49 3.36 -7.14
CA VAL A 141 -6.38 4.30 -7.34
C VAL A 141 -5.05 3.59 -7.18
N LEU A 142 -4.18 3.76 -8.19
CA LEU A 142 -2.77 3.38 -8.08
C LEU A 142 -1.88 4.61 -8.24
N VAL A 143 -0.98 4.78 -7.28
CA VAL A 143 0.07 5.80 -7.30
C VAL A 143 1.42 5.09 -7.28
N ASP A 144 2.02 4.91 -8.45
CA ASP A 144 3.24 4.13 -8.63
C ASP A 144 4.23 4.84 -9.56
N GLN A 145 4.91 5.85 -9.02
CA GLN A 145 5.89 6.64 -9.74
C GLN A 145 7.31 6.37 -9.21
N PRO A 146 8.33 6.33 -10.09
CA PRO A 146 9.72 6.08 -9.69
C PRO A 146 10.33 7.22 -8.87
N GLU A 147 9.78 8.44 -8.99
CA GLU A 147 10.21 9.58 -8.19
C GLU A 147 9.57 9.51 -6.80
N ASP A 148 10.39 9.65 -5.75
CA ASP A 148 9.91 9.67 -4.37
C ASP A 148 9.24 11.02 -4.04
N VAL A 149 7.99 11.18 -4.49
CA VAL A 149 7.14 12.32 -4.18
C VAL A 149 6.13 11.95 -3.10
N THR A 150 5.77 12.92 -2.25
CA THR A 150 4.69 12.75 -1.28
C THR A 150 3.42 13.43 -1.78
N ILE A 151 2.39 12.64 -2.04
CA ILE A 151 1.08 13.10 -2.49
C ILE A 151 0.35 13.70 -1.29
N THR A 152 -0.21 14.90 -1.46
CA THR A 152 -0.87 15.63 -0.37
C THR A 152 -2.34 15.87 -0.62
N LEU A 153 -3.19 15.38 0.29
CA LEU A 153 -4.58 15.79 0.40
C LEU A 153 -4.71 16.77 1.58
N SER A 154 -4.93 18.05 1.28
CA SER A 154 -4.95 19.12 2.29
C SER A 154 -6.33 19.67 2.64
N THR A 155 -7.33 19.51 1.78
CA THR A 155 -8.67 20.11 1.96
C THR A 155 -9.76 19.27 1.31
N GLY A 156 -11.02 19.69 1.44
CA GLY A 156 -12.15 19.08 0.74
C GLY A 156 -12.45 17.65 1.18
N THR A 157 -13.20 16.93 0.35
CA THR A 157 -13.49 15.51 0.54
C THR A 157 -13.12 14.78 -0.74
N ALA A 158 -12.20 13.83 -0.66
CA ALA A 158 -11.94 12.86 -1.73
C ALA A 158 -12.62 11.54 -1.36
N GLN A 159 -13.34 10.96 -2.31
CA GLN A 159 -13.98 9.66 -2.16
C GLN A 159 -13.43 8.72 -3.22
N ILE A 160 -13.01 7.52 -2.82
CA ILE A 160 -12.46 6.50 -3.73
C ILE A 160 -12.87 5.10 -3.28
N ASN A 161 -12.71 4.11 -4.16
CA ASN A 161 -12.94 2.71 -3.80
C ASN A 161 -11.76 2.13 -3.01
N SER A 162 -10.54 2.21 -3.57
CA SER A 162 -9.31 1.72 -2.94
C SER A 162 -8.09 2.58 -3.32
N LEU A 163 -7.04 2.56 -2.49
CA LEU A 163 -5.75 3.16 -2.81
C LEU A 163 -4.61 2.17 -2.55
N THR A 164 -3.77 1.96 -3.55
CA THR A 164 -2.39 1.47 -3.37
C THR A 164 -1.40 2.55 -3.79
N SER A 165 -0.34 2.78 -3.02
CA SER A 165 0.75 3.66 -3.41
C SER A 165 2.13 3.12 -3.04
N THR A 166 3.12 3.27 -3.92
CA THR A 166 4.55 3.11 -3.62
C THR A 166 5.22 4.43 -3.26
N ASN A 167 4.50 5.54 -3.42
CA ASN A 167 4.91 6.89 -3.07
C ASN A 167 4.40 7.29 -1.68
N GLY A 168 4.97 8.34 -1.09
CA GLY A 168 4.49 8.85 0.20
C GLY A 168 3.10 9.47 0.09
N PHE A 169 2.32 9.43 1.17
CA PHE A 169 1.00 10.07 1.23
C PHE A 169 0.81 10.87 2.51
N THR A 170 0.34 12.11 2.39
CA THR A 170 0.02 12.98 3.51
C THR A 170 -1.42 13.49 3.44
N LEU A 171 -2.22 13.08 4.44
CA LEU A 171 -3.54 13.63 4.72
C LEU A 171 -3.41 14.79 5.71
N SER A 172 -3.16 16.00 5.20
CA SER A 172 -2.90 17.20 6.02
C SER A 172 -4.16 17.99 6.41
N GLY A 173 -5.31 17.63 5.83
CA GLY A 173 -6.60 18.24 6.14
C GLY A 173 -7.71 17.62 5.28
N GLY A 174 -8.93 18.13 5.41
CA GLY A 174 -10.08 17.57 4.67
C GLY A 174 -10.48 16.17 5.12
N THR A 175 -11.14 15.43 4.24
CA THR A 175 -11.61 14.05 4.47
C THR A 175 -11.20 13.15 3.32
N PHE A 176 -10.57 12.04 3.65
CA PHE A 176 -10.30 10.95 2.72
C PHE A 176 -11.22 9.77 3.06
N ASP A 177 -12.25 9.56 2.24
CA ASP A 177 -13.29 8.55 2.43
C ASP A 177 -13.02 7.40 1.47
N VAL A 178 -12.59 6.25 2.00
CA VAL A 178 -12.15 5.10 1.19
C VAL A 178 -13.05 3.91 1.50
N ALA A 179 -13.71 3.38 0.47
CA ALA A 179 -14.72 2.35 0.65
C ALA A 179 -14.14 0.99 1.09
N THR A 180 -12.94 0.65 0.62
CA THR A 180 -12.30 -0.63 0.89
C THR A 180 -11.02 -0.43 1.70
N PHE A 181 -9.86 -0.35 1.05
CA PHE A 181 -8.57 -0.29 1.72
C PHE A 181 -7.66 0.82 1.22
N VAL A 182 -6.74 1.19 2.10
CA VAL A 182 -5.57 2.01 1.78
C VAL A 182 -4.33 1.19 2.11
N ARG A 183 -3.39 1.12 1.17
CA ARG A 183 -2.03 0.62 1.40
C ARG A 183 -1.03 1.59 0.81
N ILE A 184 -0.11 2.05 1.66
CA ILE A 184 0.99 2.93 1.26
C ILE A 184 2.28 2.20 1.62
N ASP A 185 3.04 1.79 0.61
CA ASP A 185 4.31 1.08 0.74
C ASP A 185 5.49 2.06 0.92
N ASN A 186 5.21 3.19 1.60
CA ASN A 186 6.11 4.31 1.86
C ASN A 186 5.58 5.10 3.08
N ASP A 187 6.08 6.29 3.35
CA ASP A 187 5.64 7.16 4.43
C ASP A 187 4.16 7.55 4.29
N PHE A 188 3.32 7.07 5.20
CA PHE A 188 1.92 7.49 5.32
C PHE A 188 1.70 8.36 6.57
N THR A 189 1.34 9.62 6.36
CA THR A 189 1.06 10.58 7.43
C THR A 189 -0.38 11.04 7.41
N ILE A 190 -1.07 10.93 8.55
CA ILE A 190 -2.35 11.59 8.82
C ILE A 190 -2.07 12.74 9.78
N GLY A 191 -2.22 13.97 9.32
CA GLY A 191 -1.90 15.17 10.09
C GLY A 191 -2.91 16.29 9.94
N GLY A 192 -4.02 16.18 10.68
CA GLY A 192 -5.06 17.21 10.73
C GLY A 192 -6.29 16.94 9.87
N GLY A 193 -6.25 15.90 9.02
CA GLY A 193 -7.40 15.44 8.23
C GLY A 193 -8.20 14.30 8.89
N THR A 194 -9.26 13.88 8.21
CA THR A 194 -10.11 12.74 8.59
C THR A 194 -9.92 11.59 7.62
N LEU A 195 -9.44 10.44 8.09
CA LEU A 195 -9.51 9.19 7.33
C LEU A 195 -10.82 8.50 7.69
N LYS A 196 -11.60 8.10 6.70
CA LYS A 196 -12.96 7.60 6.88
C LYS A 196 -13.19 6.28 6.15
N ASN A 197 -13.93 5.37 6.80
CA ASN A 197 -14.37 4.03 6.35
C ASN A 197 -13.25 3.01 6.02
N ALA A 198 -12.03 3.48 5.79
CA ALA A 198 -10.93 2.68 5.26
C ALA A 198 -10.53 1.51 6.18
N THR A 199 -10.17 0.39 5.56
CA THR A 199 -9.26 -0.60 6.14
C THR A 199 -7.83 -0.24 5.76
N VAL A 200 -7.01 0.18 6.71
CA VAL A 200 -5.60 0.50 6.45
C VAL A 200 -4.76 -0.75 6.62
N LEU A 201 -4.18 -1.20 5.51
CA LEU A 201 -3.30 -2.36 5.46
C LEU A 201 -1.85 -1.93 5.73
N SER A 202 -1.06 -2.83 6.31
CA SER A 202 0.38 -2.61 6.41
C SER A 202 0.97 -2.47 5.01
N GLY A 203 1.87 -1.50 4.85
CA GLY A 203 2.78 -1.52 3.72
C GLY A 203 3.62 -2.81 3.76
N TRP A 204 4.09 -3.25 2.60
CA TRP A 204 4.87 -4.48 2.47
C TRP A 204 6.23 -4.42 3.18
N GLY A 205 6.73 -3.22 3.48
CA GLY A 205 7.92 -3.01 4.31
C GLY A 205 7.65 -2.90 5.80
N GLY A 206 6.38 -3.04 6.24
CA GLY A 206 6.00 -2.95 7.65
C GLY A 206 6.09 -1.52 8.22
N GLN A 207 5.98 -0.50 7.37
CA GLN A 207 6.05 0.90 7.79
C GLN A 207 4.87 1.27 8.70
N GLU A 208 5.17 1.97 9.80
CA GLU A 208 4.14 2.50 10.69
C GLU A 208 3.44 3.73 10.09
N ILE A 209 2.13 3.84 10.31
CA ILE A 209 1.36 5.05 9.98
C ILE A 209 1.72 6.15 10.97
N LYS A 210 2.10 7.32 10.49
CA LYS A 210 2.38 8.49 11.34
C LYS A 210 1.09 9.30 11.53
N VAL A 211 0.62 9.39 12.77
CA VAL A 211 -0.55 10.21 13.12
C VAL A 211 -0.09 11.42 13.93
N THR A 212 -0.47 12.62 13.50
CA THR A 212 -0.15 13.87 14.20
C THR A 212 -1.41 14.56 14.74
N ALA A 213 -1.22 15.62 15.53
CA ALA A 213 -2.30 16.29 16.25
C ALA A 213 -3.43 16.78 15.34
N GLY A 214 -4.67 16.62 15.81
CA GLY A 214 -5.86 17.12 15.11
C GLY A 214 -6.44 16.15 14.08
N SER A 215 -5.88 14.95 13.97
CA SER A 215 -6.35 13.92 13.05
C SER A 215 -7.61 13.20 13.56
N THR A 216 -8.44 12.73 12.64
CA THR A 216 -9.65 11.95 12.95
C THR A 216 -9.66 10.62 12.20
N LEU A 217 -10.01 9.54 12.90
CA LEU A 217 -10.38 8.26 12.32
C LEU A 217 -11.90 8.09 12.44
N ASP A 218 -12.57 7.96 11.31
CA ASP A 218 -14.03 7.86 11.22
C ASP A 218 -14.44 6.50 10.65
N GLY A 219 -14.76 5.53 11.51
CA GLY A 219 -15.15 4.17 11.10
C GLY A 219 -14.01 3.38 10.45
N VAL A 220 -12.79 3.54 10.94
CA VAL A 220 -11.56 2.96 10.36
C VAL A 220 -11.24 1.59 10.98
N THR A 221 -10.72 0.69 10.16
CA THR A 221 -10.01 -0.52 10.61
C THR A 221 -8.51 -0.35 10.38
N LEU A 222 -7.68 -0.53 11.41
CA LEU A 222 -6.23 -0.48 11.33
C LEU A 222 -5.65 -1.89 11.45
N GLU A 223 -5.24 -2.46 10.31
CA GLU A 223 -4.44 -3.70 10.25
C GLU A 223 -2.94 -3.39 10.37
N ALA A 224 -2.53 -2.15 10.11
CA ALA A 224 -1.16 -1.68 10.27
C ALA A 224 -0.89 -1.10 11.66
N ASP A 225 0.38 -1.08 12.03
CA ASP A 225 0.86 -0.34 13.19
C ASP A 225 0.80 1.17 12.92
N ALA A 226 0.48 1.93 13.96
CA ALA A 226 0.39 3.38 13.92
C ALA A 226 1.12 4.00 15.11
N VAL A 227 1.78 5.12 14.85
CA VAL A 227 2.49 5.90 15.85
C VAL A 227 1.92 7.31 15.89
N MET A 228 1.44 7.71 17.07
CA MET A 228 1.11 9.10 17.36
C MET A 228 2.38 9.85 17.73
N THR A 229 2.73 10.87 16.95
CA THR A 229 3.96 11.66 17.14
C THR A 229 3.69 13.16 17.14
N ALA A 230 4.43 13.88 17.98
CA ALA A 230 4.43 15.33 18.07
C ALA A 230 5.00 15.95 16.78
N GLY A 231 4.21 16.82 16.14
CA GLY A 231 4.69 17.67 15.06
C GLY A 231 5.35 18.94 15.59
N GLY A 232 6.55 19.26 15.10
CA GLY A 232 7.24 20.53 15.36
C GLY A 232 8.21 20.53 16.56
N SER A 233 8.87 21.68 16.79
CA SER A 233 9.97 21.83 17.77
C SER A 233 9.52 22.33 19.14
N SER A 234 8.22 22.26 19.46
CA SER A 234 7.69 22.81 20.71
C SER A 234 8.04 21.92 21.91
N TYR A 235 8.06 22.47 23.12
CA TYR A 235 8.26 21.67 24.34
C TYR A 235 6.94 21.11 24.91
N TYR A 236 5.82 21.51 24.33
CA TYR A 236 4.46 21.21 24.77
C TYR A 236 3.61 20.85 23.56
N HIS A 237 3.25 19.58 23.43
CA HIS A 237 2.30 19.13 22.42
C HIS A 237 1.07 18.49 23.07
N THR A 238 -0.11 18.84 22.54
CA THR A 238 -1.32 18.05 22.79
C THR A 238 -1.60 17.25 21.53
N LEU A 239 -1.34 15.95 21.60
CA LEU A 239 -1.59 15.01 20.53
C LEU A 239 -2.99 14.45 20.69
N THR A 240 -3.96 15.03 20.00
CA THR A 240 -5.32 14.49 19.96
C THR A 240 -5.55 13.71 18.68
N LEU A 241 -5.85 12.42 18.82
CA LEU A 241 -6.48 11.61 17.78
C LEU A 241 -7.95 11.44 18.13
N THR A 242 -8.85 11.79 17.23
CA THR A 242 -10.29 11.65 17.46
C THR A 242 -10.81 10.41 16.75
N VAL A 243 -11.61 9.60 17.45
CA VAL A 243 -12.34 8.48 16.88
C VAL A 243 -13.83 8.81 16.80
N VAL A 244 -14.39 8.61 15.61
CA VAL A 244 -15.80 8.73 15.28
C VAL A 244 -16.24 7.43 14.61
N ASN A 245 -17.50 7.01 14.79
CA ASN A 245 -18.09 5.80 14.22
C ASN A 245 -17.29 4.50 14.45
N GLY A 246 -16.53 4.43 15.53
CA GLY A 246 -15.75 3.28 15.95
C GLY A 246 -14.35 3.18 15.34
N LEU A 247 -13.52 2.38 15.99
CA LEU A 247 -12.19 1.99 15.53
C LEU A 247 -12.03 0.49 15.75
N THR A 248 -11.65 -0.25 14.71
CA THR A 248 -11.16 -1.62 14.83
C THR A 248 -9.64 -1.57 14.77
N LEU A 249 -8.96 -1.97 15.85
CA LEU A 249 -7.50 -1.96 15.94
C LEU A 249 -6.99 -3.41 15.99
N ASN A 250 -6.32 -3.85 14.93
CA ASN A 250 -5.66 -5.15 14.85
C ASN A 250 -4.13 -5.04 14.91
N GLY A 251 -3.58 -3.91 14.48
CA GLY A 251 -2.19 -3.53 14.72
C GLY A 251 -1.96 -2.90 16.10
N ARG A 252 -0.80 -2.27 16.27
CA ARG A 252 -0.41 -1.54 17.47
C ARG A 252 -0.58 -0.04 17.27
N LEU A 253 -1.22 0.65 18.21
CA LEU A 253 -1.23 2.11 18.28
C LEU A 253 -0.30 2.59 19.40
N THR A 254 0.85 3.15 19.04
CA THR A 254 1.82 3.68 20.00
C THR A 254 1.65 5.18 20.19
N MET A 255 1.44 5.63 21.42
CA MET A 255 1.44 7.05 21.78
C MET A 255 2.83 7.47 22.24
N THR A 256 3.59 8.10 21.35
CA THR A 256 4.95 8.53 21.71
C THR A 256 4.93 9.84 22.50
N ARG A 257 5.84 9.91 23.48
CA ARG A 257 6.09 11.11 24.28
C ARG A 257 7.48 11.63 23.94
N SER A 258 7.59 12.75 23.22
CA SER A 258 8.89 13.31 22.80
C SER A 258 9.38 14.41 23.76
N GLY A 259 8.49 15.02 24.54
CA GLY A 259 8.76 16.02 25.56
C GLY A 259 8.18 15.70 26.95
N TYR A 260 8.76 16.28 28.00
CA TYR A 260 8.30 16.08 29.39
C TYR A 260 6.84 16.47 29.64
N TRP A 261 6.30 17.39 28.83
CA TRP A 261 4.96 17.93 28.96
C TRP A 261 4.02 17.55 27.83
N ASP A 262 4.41 16.59 26.99
CA ASP A 262 3.52 16.09 25.97
C ASP A 262 2.38 15.31 26.59
N ALA A 263 1.17 15.59 26.11
CA ALA A 263 -0.03 14.84 26.43
C ALA A 263 -0.57 14.22 25.15
N GLY A 264 -0.54 12.88 25.08
CA GLY A 264 -1.28 12.11 24.09
C GLY A 264 -2.69 11.81 24.59
N ALA A 265 -3.69 12.02 23.75
CA ALA A 265 -5.07 11.71 24.02
C ALA A 265 -5.70 11.04 22.79
N LEU A 266 -6.19 9.82 22.99
CA LEU A 266 -7.13 9.17 22.09
C LEU A 266 -8.55 9.52 22.56
N ASN A 267 -9.24 10.36 21.80
CA ASN A 267 -10.56 10.89 22.14
C ASN A 267 -11.65 10.16 21.38
N PHE A 268 -12.63 9.61 22.09
CA PHE A 268 -13.81 9.02 21.50
C PHE A 268 -14.97 10.03 21.51
N SER A 269 -15.47 10.42 20.32
CA SER A 269 -16.50 11.45 20.20
C SER A 269 -17.90 10.85 20.38
N GLY A 270 -18.44 10.89 21.59
CA GLY A 270 -19.72 10.25 21.95
C GLY A 270 -19.56 8.77 22.26
N ASP A 271 -20.65 8.00 22.14
CA ASP A 271 -20.61 6.55 22.37
C ASP A 271 -19.89 5.89 21.18
N GLN A 272 -18.71 5.32 21.45
CA GLN A 272 -17.84 4.70 20.46
C GLN A 272 -17.49 3.26 20.86
N THR A 273 -17.12 2.45 19.85
CA THR A 273 -16.56 1.11 20.07
C THR A 273 -15.09 1.11 19.64
N LEU A 274 -14.21 0.64 20.53
CA LEU A 274 -12.87 0.18 20.17
C LEU A 274 -12.90 -1.34 20.15
N GLY A 275 -12.76 -1.92 18.96
CA GLY A 275 -12.70 -3.37 18.74
C GLY A 275 -11.36 -3.83 18.18
N GLY A 276 -11.30 -5.09 17.76
CA GLY A 276 -10.10 -5.70 17.17
C GLY A 276 -9.26 -6.49 18.17
N THR A 277 -8.07 -6.90 17.71
CA THR A 277 -7.15 -7.79 18.43
C THR A 277 -5.83 -7.15 18.84
N GLY A 278 -5.63 -5.89 18.46
CA GLY A 278 -4.42 -5.13 18.67
C GLY A 278 -4.30 -4.52 20.07
N GLU A 279 -3.31 -3.64 20.23
CA GLU A 279 -2.99 -3.00 21.51
C GLU A 279 -2.70 -1.50 21.38
N ILE A 280 -2.91 -0.78 22.48
CA ILE A 280 -2.57 0.64 22.62
C ILE A 280 -1.46 0.74 23.69
N LEU A 281 -0.34 1.39 23.34
CA LEU A 281 0.86 1.50 24.19
C LEU A 281 1.31 2.94 24.44
#